data_AF-A0A1M5X2J6-F1
#
_entry.id   AF-A0A1M5X2J6-F1
#
_cell.length_a   1.000
_cell.length_b   1.000
_cell.length_c   1.000
_cell.angle_alpha   90.00
_cell.angle_beta   90.00
_cell.angle_gamma   90.00
#
_symmetry.space_group_name_H-M   'P 1'
#
loop_
_entity.id
_entity.type
_entity.pdbx_description
1 polymer ?
#
loop_
_entity_poly.entity_id
_entity_poly.type
_entity_poly.pdbx_seq_one_letter_code
_entity_poly.pdbx_strand_id
1 'polypeptide(L)'
;GGESNPASSSVKSSSSGTSADSSAGNSSSSSESALEPCDAEEEGETKRVLATGVRYICKNGFWVEVESSSSVSSSSYFDMTNQFNEKVSYGEFTDPRDGQKYRTVSLKDGIYYTDTLVYFAENLNFGKMIAGGTLQGDSTKYCYDDDPWYCENGWGGLYTWSNAMNLPSVCDSVSLGSEQCNYSFARDKDGKLIDGEIIHQGLCPDGWHIANEGEWANLQEKSGNSVAHYMGSKVAGFGNNDYGLSILPTGSWERYPNGSLVFRDIKKQAIFWTPQQSADDAERAHRVAIDSQDMSRIYEEVKAKRALSIRCVKNY
;
A
#
# COMPACT_ATOMS: atom_id res chain seq x y z
N GLY A 1 -35.34 51.46 40.53
CA GLY A 1 -34.77 51.75 39.20
C GLY A 1 -34.68 50.44 38.49
N GLY A 2 -35.54 50.16 37.52
CA GLY A 2 -35.70 50.94 36.28
C GLY A 2 -34.81 50.22 35.25
N GLU A 3 -35.34 49.19 34.58
CA GLU A 3 -35.95 49.26 33.23
C GLU A 3 -34.85 49.43 32.16
N SER A 4 -34.81 48.78 30.99
CA SER A 4 -35.64 47.80 30.29
C SER A 4 -34.90 47.49 28.96
N ASN A 5 -34.97 46.26 28.45
CA ASN A 5 -34.78 45.96 27.01
C ASN A 5 -35.96 46.62 26.22
N PRO A 6 -35.98 46.83 24.86
CA PRO A 6 -35.49 45.89 23.83
C PRO A 6 -35.14 46.45 22.40
N ALA A 7 -34.69 45.54 21.51
CA ALA A 7 -35.05 45.30 20.10
C ALA A 7 -34.97 46.36 18.95
N SER A 8 -34.36 45.88 17.84
CA SER A 8 -34.92 45.75 16.46
C SER A 8 -34.57 46.73 15.33
N SER A 9 -34.29 46.10 14.16
CA SER A 9 -34.63 46.49 12.78
C SER A 9 -33.82 47.62 12.11
N SER A 10 -33.71 47.80 10.79
CA SER A 10 -33.86 47.03 9.54
C SER A 10 -33.75 48.09 8.41
N VAL A 11 -32.96 47.83 7.36
CA VAL A 11 -33.33 48.06 5.94
C VAL A 11 -33.35 49.50 5.32
N LYS A 12 -32.47 49.66 4.30
CA LYS A 12 -32.58 50.33 2.97
C LYS A 12 -32.66 51.86 2.74
N SER A 13 -31.80 52.29 1.79
CA SER A 13 -31.99 53.16 0.59
C SER A 13 -32.41 54.65 0.80
N SER A 14 -32.00 55.68 0.05
CA SER A 14 -31.42 55.81 -1.30
C SER A 14 -31.05 57.28 -1.62
N SER A 15 -30.06 57.46 -2.51
CA SER A 15 -29.94 58.38 -3.67
C SER A 15 -30.15 59.91 -3.60
N SER A 16 -29.16 60.67 -4.12
CA SER A 16 -29.25 61.62 -5.28
C SER A 16 -28.05 62.59 -5.25
N GLY A 17 -27.33 62.98 -6.31
CA GLY A 17 -27.35 62.73 -7.75
C GLY A 17 -26.22 63.50 -8.48
N THR A 18 -25.76 62.95 -9.62
CA THR A 18 -25.40 63.57 -10.94
C THR A 18 -24.54 64.87 -10.98
N SER A 19 -23.45 65.02 -11.78
CA SER A 19 -23.29 64.76 -13.23
C SER A 19 -21.82 64.67 -13.73
N ALA A 20 -21.68 64.09 -14.93
CA ALA A 20 -20.57 63.84 -15.88
C ALA A 20 -19.44 64.92 -16.05
N ASP A 21 -18.26 64.67 -16.62
CA ASP A 21 -17.93 63.89 -17.84
C ASP A 21 -16.41 63.58 -18.01
N SER A 22 -16.11 62.47 -18.72
CA SER A 22 -14.89 62.06 -19.48
C SER A 22 -13.50 62.08 -18.80
N SER A 23 -12.56 61.13 -18.92
CA SER A 23 -12.25 60.12 -19.94
C SER A 23 -11.15 59.15 -19.45
N ALA A 24 -11.09 57.96 -20.07
CA ALA A 24 -9.96 57.03 -20.22
C ALA A 24 -9.39 56.26 -19.00
N GLY A 25 -9.37 54.93 -19.14
CA GLY A 25 -8.46 54.03 -18.41
C GLY A 25 -9.13 52.80 -17.82
N ASN A 26 -9.48 51.81 -18.65
CA ASN A 26 -9.87 50.48 -18.20
C ASN A 26 -8.61 49.62 -18.03
N SER A 27 -8.36 49.09 -16.83
CA SER A 27 -7.44 47.97 -16.63
C SER A 27 -8.00 47.00 -15.59
N SER A 28 -8.73 46.01 -16.10
CA SER A 28 -8.96 44.72 -15.44
C SER A 28 -7.68 43.88 -15.51
N SER A 29 -7.25 43.31 -14.39
CA SER A 29 -6.16 42.33 -14.33
C SER A 29 -6.72 40.93 -14.11
N SER A 30 -6.53 40.06 -15.09
CA SER A 30 -6.63 38.60 -14.97
C SER A 30 -5.85 37.96 -16.13
N SER A 31 -5.01 36.96 -15.87
CA SER A 31 -4.93 35.73 -16.69
C SER A 31 -3.81 34.79 -16.21
N GLU A 32 -4.21 33.61 -15.75
CA GLU A 32 -3.50 32.37 -16.06
C GLU A 32 -3.68 32.08 -17.55
N SER A 33 -2.61 31.66 -18.22
CA SER A 33 -2.55 31.54 -19.68
C SER A 33 -3.34 30.34 -20.21
N ALA A 34 -4.61 30.53 -20.56
CA ALA A 34 -5.37 29.57 -21.36
C ALA A 34 -4.96 29.68 -22.84
N LEU A 35 -4.67 28.55 -23.50
CA LEU A 35 -4.47 28.52 -24.95
C LEU A 35 -5.80 28.80 -25.64
N GLU A 36 -5.81 29.70 -26.62
CA GLU A 36 -6.99 29.93 -27.45
C GLU A 36 -7.33 28.65 -28.25
N PRO A 37 -8.63 28.36 -28.49
CA PRO A 37 -9.06 27.25 -29.34
C PRO A 37 -8.41 27.32 -30.72
N CYS A 38 -8.22 26.17 -31.38
CA CYS A 38 -7.71 26.15 -32.75
C CYS A 38 -8.83 26.27 -33.77
N ASP A 39 -8.53 26.89 -34.90
CA ASP A 39 -9.46 27.01 -36.01
C ASP A 39 -9.50 25.73 -36.86
N ALA A 40 -10.56 25.55 -37.65
CA ALA A 40 -10.71 24.38 -38.52
C ALA A 40 -9.59 24.25 -39.57
N GLU A 41 -8.91 25.35 -39.90
CA GLU A 41 -7.75 25.37 -40.81
C GLU A 41 -6.48 24.83 -40.15
N GLU A 42 -6.41 24.84 -38.81
CA GLU A 42 -5.29 24.36 -38.02
C GLU A 42 -5.44 22.88 -37.61
N GLU A 43 -6.50 22.20 -38.08
CA GLU A 43 -6.77 20.79 -37.72
C GLU A 43 -5.59 19.87 -38.08
N GLY A 44 -5.06 19.18 -37.07
CA GLY A 44 -3.89 18.33 -37.20
C GLY A 44 -2.54 19.05 -37.15
N GLU A 45 -2.51 20.39 -37.10
CA GLU A 45 -1.26 21.13 -36.86
C GLU A 45 -0.76 20.91 -35.43
N THR A 46 0.57 21.01 -35.27
CA THR A 46 1.21 20.88 -33.95
C THR A 46 1.82 22.18 -33.48
N LYS A 47 1.53 22.57 -32.24
CA LYS A 47 2.09 23.77 -31.60
C LYS A 47 2.92 23.37 -30.40
N ARG A 48 4.08 24.01 -30.23
CA ARG A 48 4.92 23.84 -29.04
C ARG A 48 4.85 25.10 -28.18
N VAL A 49 4.43 24.94 -26.93
CA VAL A 49 4.43 26.05 -25.97
C VAL A 49 5.85 26.20 -25.43
N LEU A 50 6.53 27.28 -25.79
CA LEU A 50 7.93 27.51 -25.41
C LEU A 50 8.14 27.58 -23.89
N ALA A 51 7.14 28.02 -23.12
CA ALA A 51 7.21 28.13 -21.66
C ALA A 51 7.22 26.77 -20.93
N THR A 52 6.47 25.79 -21.42
CA THR A 52 6.36 24.45 -20.79
C THR A 52 7.11 23.37 -21.56
N GLY A 53 7.52 23.65 -22.80
CA GLY A 53 8.15 22.69 -23.70
C GLY A 53 7.18 21.65 -24.30
N VAL A 54 5.92 21.64 -23.84
CA VAL A 54 4.86 20.71 -24.23
C VAL A 54 4.40 20.94 -25.67
N ARG A 55 4.15 19.85 -26.39
CA ARG A 55 3.59 19.87 -27.75
C ARG A 55 2.10 19.56 -27.69
N TYR A 56 1.31 20.27 -28.47
CA TYR A 56 -0.12 20.04 -28.67
C TYR A 56 -0.39 19.78 -30.15
N ILE A 57 -1.48 19.07 -30.45
CA ILE A 57 -2.05 18.87 -31.77
C ILE A 57 -3.49 19.39 -31.78
N CYS A 58 -3.88 20.15 -32.79
CA CYS A 58 -5.26 20.59 -32.93
C CYS A 58 -6.15 19.41 -33.32
N LYS A 59 -7.21 19.18 -32.54
CA LYS A 59 -8.26 18.20 -32.81
C LYS A 59 -9.63 18.77 -32.48
N ASN A 60 -10.51 18.80 -33.47
CA ASN A 60 -11.90 19.27 -33.34
C ASN A 60 -12.01 20.65 -32.68
N GLY A 61 -11.11 21.58 -33.04
CA GLY A 61 -11.08 22.94 -32.49
C GLY A 61 -10.44 23.09 -31.12
N PHE A 62 -9.81 22.02 -30.57
CA PHE A 62 -9.09 22.07 -29.30
C PHE A 62 -7.63 21.62 -29.45
N TRP A 63 -6.73 22.30 -28.76
CA TRP A 63 -5.33 21.86 -28.62
C TRP A 63 -5.24 20.70 -27.63
N VAL A 64 -4.95 19.50 -28.13
CA VAL A 64 -4.76 18.29 -27.33
C VAL A 64 -3.27 18.02 -27.16
N GLU A 65 -2.80 17.80 -25.93
CA GLU A 65 -1.38 17.51 -25.67
C GLU A 65 -0.94 16.24 -26.41
N VAL A 66 0.22 16.31 -27.08
CA VAL A 66 0.87 15.17 -27.74
C VAL A 66 2.02 14.74 -26.87
N GLU A 67 1.93 13.53 -26.33
CA GLU A 67 3.01 12.90 -25.58
C GLU A 67 4.26 12.86 -26.46
N SER A 68 5.24 13.70 -26.14
CA SER A 68 6.57 13.60 -26.72
C SER A 68 7.30 12.51 -25.94
N SER A 69 7.81 11.50 -26.63
CA SER A 69 8.54 10.32 -26.09
C SER A 69 9.88 10.64 -25.39
N SER A 70 10.01 11.86 -24.87
CA SER A 70 11.15 12.37 -24.12
C SER A 70 10.74 13.21 -22.91
N SER A 71 9.45 13.24 -22.54
CA SER A 71 9.08 13.51 -21.16
C SER A 71 9.36 12.25 -20.34
N VAL A 72 10.42 12.29 -19.54
CA VAL A 72 10.52 11.41 -18.37
C VAL A 72 9.25 11.70 -17.59
N SER A 73 8.30 10.76 -17.62
CA SER A 73 7.06 10.89 -16.87
C SER A 73 7.45 11.12 -15.43
N SER A 74 7.31 12.34 -14.91
CA SER A 74 7.46 12.61 -13.48
C SER A 74 6.20 12.11 -12.77
N SER A 75 5.88 10.85 -13.00
CA SER A 75 4.86 10.13 -12.27
C SER A 75 5.22 10.21 -10.80
N SER A 76 4.25 10.57 -9.96
CA SER A 76 4.38 10.47 -8.50
C SER A 76 4.62 9.02 -8.04
N TYR A 77 4.38 8.05 -8.92
CA TYR A 77 4.53 6.63 -8.68
C TYR A 77 5.95 6.12 -8.89
N PHE A 78 6.21 4.94 -8.36
CA PHE A 78 7.51 4.29 -8.49
C PHE A 78 7.69 3.70 -9.89
N ASP A 79 8.92 3.80 -10.40
CA ASP A 79 9.33 3.00 -11.54
C ASP A 79 9.49 1.54 -11.12
N MET A 80 8.55 0.70 -11.58
CA MET A 80 8.49 -0.74 -11.28
C MET A 80 9.35 -1.59 -12.23
N THR A 81 10.05 -0.99 -13.20
CA THR A 81 10.86 -1.69 -14.22
C THR A 81 11.82 -2.71 -13.60
N ASN A 82 12.42 -2.35 -12.46
CA ASN A 82 13.40 -3.18 -11.75
C ASN A 82 12.82 -3.86 -10.51
N GLN A 83 11.51 -4.12 -10.48
CA GLN A 83 10.89 -4.83 -9.37
C GLN A 83 11.52 -6.23 -9.20
N PHE A 84 11.63 -6.97 -10.30
CA PHE A 84 12.14 -8.34 -10.33
C PHE A 84 13.53 -8.39 -10.93
N ASN A 85 14.31 -9.38 -10.54
CA ASN A 85 15.65 -9.57 -11.06
C ASN A 85 15.62 -10.50 -12.27
N GLU A 86 15.93 -10.00 -13.46
CA GLU A 86 15.98 -10.76 -14.72
C GLU A 86 16.90 -11.99 -14.69
N LYS A 87 17.88 -12.02 -13.77
CA LYS A 87 18.81 -13.14 -13.60
C LYS A 87 18.24 -14.28 -12.76
N VAL A 88 17.13 -14.04 -12.06
CA VAL A 88 16.44 -15.06 -11.26
C VAL A 88 15.38 -15.75 -12.11
N SER A 89 15.35 -17.09 -12.05
CA SER A 89 14.29 -17.87 -12.66
C SER A 89 13.08 -17.89 -11.73
N TYR A 90 11.99 -17.28 -12.18
CA TYR A 90 10.72 -17.23 -11.46
C TYR A 90 9.75 -18.29 -11.99
N GLY A 91 8.99 -18.89 -11.07
CA GLY A 91 7.75 -19.57 -11.40
C GLY A 91 6.58 -18.58 -11.47
N GLU A 92 5.41 -19.08 -11.87
CA GLU A 92 4.15 -18.34 -11.88
C GLU A 92 3.09 -19.13 -11.09
N PHE A 93 2.29 -18.42 -10.31
CA PHE A 93 1.10 -18.93 -9.64
C PHE A 93 -0.07 -17.98 -9.96
N THR A 94 -1.19 -18.53 -10.39
CA THR A 94 -2.43 -17.76 -10.55
C THR A 94 -3.38 -18.14 -9.43
N ASP A 95 -3.78 -17.16 -8.61
CA ASP A 95 -4.74 -17.38 -7.54
C ASP A 95 -6.12 -17.69 -8.14
N PRO A 96 -6.69 -18.88 -7.88
CA PRO A 96 -7.96 -19.27 -8.48
C PRO A 96 -9.15 -18.47 -7.95
N ARG A 97 -8.98 -17.72 -6.85
CA ARG A 97 -10.06 -16.98 -6.18
C ARG A 97 -10.36 -15.63 -6.85
N ASP A 98 -9.34 -14.96 -7.40
CA ASP A 98 -9.47 -13.64 -8.02
C ASP A 98 -8.71 -13.49 -9.36
N GLY A 99 -7.98 -14.51 -9.80
CA GLY A 99 -7.19 -14.49 -11.02
C GLY A 99 -5.89 -13.70 -10.92
N GLN A 100 -5.52 -13.19 -9.73
CA GLN A 100 -4.27 -12.49 -9.52
C GLN A 100 -3.09 -13.43 -9.79
N LYS A 101 -2.17 -12.95 -10.63
CA LYS A 101 -0.93 -13.65 -10.93
C LYS A 101 0.17 -13.21 -9.98
N TYR A 102 0.94 -14.16 -9.50
CA TYR A 102 2.10 -13.98 -8.65
C TYR A 102 3.29 -14.68 -9.27
N ARG A 103 4.45 -14.06 -9.23
CA ARG A 103 5.72 -14.75 -9.42
C ARG A 103 6.05 -15.52 -8.16
N THR A 104 6.71 -16.66 -8.32
CA THR A 104 7.17 -17.48 -7.21
C THR A 104 8.66 -17.73 -7.33
N VAL A 105 9.35 -17.86 -6.22
CA VAL A 105 10.79 -18.13 -6.18
C VAL A 105 11.09 -19.28 -5.25
N SER A 106 11.91 -20.20 -5.76
CA SER A 106 12.33 -21.42 -5.07
C SER A 106 13.69 -21.21 -4.44
N LEU A 107 13.74 -21.27 -3.11
CA LEU A 107 14.98 -21.17 -2.34
C LEU A 107 15.28 -22.51 -1.69
N LYS A 108 16.43 -23.09 -2.04
CA LYS A 108 16.92 -24.29 -1.37
C LYS A 108 17.25 -23.96 0.08
N ASP A 109 16.67 -24.71 1.00
CA ASP A 109 17.08 -24.70 2.39
C ASP A 109 18.46 -25.39 2.50
N GLY A 110 19.40 -24.73 3.17
CA GLY A 110 20.80 -25.17 3.25
C GLY A 110 21.14 -25.91 4.54
N ILE A 111 20.18 -26.05 5.46
CA ILE A 111 20.45 -26.38 6.87
C ILE A 111 19.78 -27.70 7.28
N TYR A 112 18.61 -28.03 6.73
CA TYR A 112 17.89 -29.27 7.03
C TYR A 112 17.38 -29.98 5.76
N TYR A 113 17.01 -31.25 5.89
CA TYR A 113 16.58 -32.16 4.81
C TYR A 113 15.24 -31.78 4.12
N THR A 114 14.85 -30.51 4.14
CA THR A 114 13.68 -29.95 3.45
C THR A 114 14.12 -29.42 2.07
N ASP A 115 13.53 -29.97 1.02
CA ASP A 115 14.11 -29.95 -0.33
C ASP A 115 14.14 -28.57 -1.01
N THR A 116 13.27 -27.62 -0.68
CA THR A 116 13.20 -26.23 -1.21
C THR A 116 11.97 -25.54 -0.62
N LEU A 117 12.09 -24.30 -0.13
CA LEU A 117 10.95 -23.44 0.19
C LEU A 117 10.58 -22.57 -1.01
N VAL A 118 9.27 -22.43 -1.28
CA VAL A 118 8.77 -21.65 -2.41
C VAL A 118 7.94 -20.48 -1.90
N TYR A 119 8.39 -19.27 -2.20
CA TYR A 119 7.77 -18.02 -1.75
C TYR A 119 7.05 -17.32 -2.91
N PHE A 120 5.99 -16.58 -2.61
CA PHE A 120 5.57 -15.49 -3.50
C PHE A 120 6.68 -14.43 -3.59
N ALA A 121 6.93 -13.91 -4.78
CA ALA A 121 7.84 -12.79 -4.99
C ALA A 121 7.14 -11.42 -4.83
N GLU A 122 5.81 -11.36 -4.97
CA GLU A 122 5.03 -10.19 -4.55
C GLU A 122 4.37 -10.36 -3.18
N ASN A 123 3.90 -9.25 -2.60
CA ASN A 123 3.00 -9.28 -1.45
C ASN A 123 1.62 -9.78 -1.90
N LEU A 124 0.89 -10.45 -1.00
CA LEU A 124 -0.48 -10.90 -1.26
C LEU A 124 -1.39 -9.70 -1.59
N ASN A 125 -2.21 -9.85 -2.63
CA ASN A 125 -3.11 -8.82 -3.15
C ASN A 125 -4.57 -9.30 -3.24
N PHE A 126 -4.98 -10.19 -2.34
CA PHE A 126 -6.30 -10.80 -2.35
C PHE A 126 -7.37 -9.90 -1.73
N GLY A 127 -8.54 -9.83 -2.35
CA GLY A 127 -9.72 -9.15 -1.80
C GLY A 127 -10.00 -7.76 -2.35
N LYS A 128 -11.13 -7.17 -1.97
CA LYS A 128 -11.61 -5.86 -2.44
C LYS A 128 -10.97 -4.72 -1.66
N MET A 129 -10.47 -3.71 -2.39
CA MET A 129 -9.97 -2.49 -1.77
C MET A 129 -11.09 -1.73 -1.05
N ILE A 130 -10.81 -1.29 0.17
CA ILE A 130 -11.60 -0.35 0.96
C ILE A 130 -10.68 0.75 1.50
N ALA A 131 -11.25 1.88 1.92
CA ALA A 131 -10.47 2.99 2.45
C ALA A 131 -9.84 2.66 3.82
N GLY A 132 -8.64 3.16 4.06
CA GLY A 132 -7.85 2.99 5.26
C GLY A 132 -8.62 3.39 6.51
N GLY A 133 -8.74 2.45 7.45
CA GLY A 133 -9.47 2.63 8.70
C GLY A 133 -10.95 2.27 8.65
N THR A 134 -11.46 1.88 7.48
CA THR A 134 -12.72 1.16 7.38
C THR A 134 -12.53 -0.26 7.89
N LEU A 135 -13.40 -0.75 8.77
CA LEU A 135 -13.29 -2.11 9.30
C LEU A 135 -13.14 -3.14 8.17
N GLN A 136 -12.00 -3.84 8.16
CA GLN A 136 -11.79 -4.97 7.25
C GLN A 136 -12.61 -6.17 7.71
N GLY A 137 -13.10 -6.92 6.73
CA GLY A 137 -13.75 -8.22 6.89
C GLY A 137 -13.51 -9.08 5.65
N ASP A 138 -14.33 -10.11 5.48
CA ASP A 138 -14.22 -11.15 4.45
C ASP A 138 -13.69 -10.62 3.11
N SER A 139 -12.43 -10.98 2.82
CA SER A 139 -11.75 -10.65 1.55
C SER A 139 -11.73 -9.15 1.24
N THR A 140 -11.36 -8.30 2.19
CA THR A 140 -11.07 -6.87 1.97
C THR A 140 -9.61 -6.51 2.24
N LYS A 141 -9.14 -5.39 1.71
CA LYS A 141 -7.76 -4.91 1.90
C LYS A 141 -7.71 -3.39 1.86
N TYR A 142 -6.66 -2.81 2.42
CA TYR A 142 -6.26 -1.44 2.08
C TYR A 142 -5.16 -1.49 1.02
N CYS A 143 -5.14 -0.47 0.16
CA CYS A 143 -3.97 -0.15 -0.66
C CYS A 143 -3.28 1.05 -0.02
N TYR A 144 -1.96 1.11 -0.12
CA TYR A 144 -1.20 2.21 0.47
C TYR A 144 -1.72 3.57 -0.06
N ASP A 145 -1.79 4.59 0.82
CA ASP A 145 -2.36 5.92 0.52
C ASP A 145 -3.80 5.93 -0.04
N ASP A 146 -4.56 4.86 0.17
CA ASP A 146 -5.88 4.67 -0.45
C ASP A 146 -5.86 4.80 -1.98
N ASP A 147 -4.74 4.40 -2.59
CA ASP A 147 -4.55 4.42 -4.03
C ASP A 147 -4.43 2.98 -4.59
N PRO A 148 -5.35 2.56 -5.48
CA PRO A 148 -5.33 1.21 -6.05
C PRO A 148 -4.04 0.90 -6.82
N TRP A 149 -3.31 1.92 -7.31
CA TRP A 149 -2.06 1.74 -8.04
C TRP A 149 -1.06 0.89 -7.24
N TYR A 150 -0.95 1.09 -5.92
CA TYR A 150 -0.03 0.30 -5.10
C TYR A 150 -0.39 -1.19 -5.08
N CYS A 151 -1.66 -1.52 -4.90
CA CYS A 151 -2.12 -2.91 -4.94
C CYS A 151 -1.88 -3.53 -6.33
N GLU A 152 -2.17 -2.80 -7.41
CA GLU A 152 -2.08 -3.27 -8.79
C GLU A 152 -0.64 -3.40 -9.30
N ASN A 153 0.32 -2.75 -8.65
CA ASN A 153 1.73 -2.71 -9.06
C ASN A 153 2.66 -3.40 -8.05
N GLY A 154 2.22 -4.55 -7.52
CA GLY A 154 3.07 -5.49 -6.78
C GLY A 154 3.34 -5.16 -5.31
N TRP A 155 2.92 -3.98 -4.82
CA TRP A 155 3.01 -3.63 -3.39
C TRP A 155 2.00 -4.44 -2.54
N GLY A 156 0.94 -4.92 -3.17
CA GLY A 156 -0.08 -5.77 -2.55
C GLY A 156 -0.98 -5.03 -1.57
N GLY A 157 -1.76 -5.82 -0.83
CA GLY A 157 -2.70 -5.31 0.17
C GLY A 157 -2.09 -5.18 1.56
N LEU A 158 -2.65 -4.27 2.35
CA LEU A 158 -2.42 -4.16 3.79
C LEU A 158 -3.64 -4.72 4.52
N TYR A 159 -3.40 -5.66 5.43
CA TYR A 159 -4.45 -6.41 6.12
C TYR A 159 -4.35 -6.23 7.63
N THR A 160 -5.48 -6.04 8.31
CA THR A 160 -5.51 -6.20 9.78
C THR A 160 -5.18 -7.64 10.14
N TRP A 161 -4.68 -7.90 11.36
CA TRP A 161 -4.21 -9.24 11.71
C TRP A 161 -5.33 -10.29 11.61
N SER A 162 -6.49 -10.05 12.20
CA SER A 162 -7.65 -10.94 12.09
C SER A 162 -8.03 -11.24 10.64
N ASN A 163 -8.11 -10.21 9.80
CA ASN A 163 -8.43 -10.37 8.38
C ASN A 163 -7.37 -11.18 7.65
N ALA A 164 -6.08 -10.89 7.86
CA ALA A 164 -4.98 -11.70 7.32
C ALA A 164 -5.08 -13.17 7.74
N MET A 165 -5.42 -13.43 9.00
CA MET A 165 -5.62 -14.78 9.51
C MET A 165 -6.94 -15.42 9.07
N ASN A 166 -7.78 -14.71 8.30
CA ASN A 166 -9.13 -15.12 7.94
C ASN A 166 -10.00 -15.44 9.17
N LEU A 167 -9.96 -14.54 10.16
CA LEU A 167 -10.68 -14.62 11.43
C LEU A 167 -11.61 -13.42 11.61
N PRO A 168 -12.68 -13.54 12.43
CA PRO A 168 -13.52 -12.42 12.81
C PRO A 168 -12.72 -11.29 13.46
N SER A 169 -13.07 -10.03 13.17
CA SER A 169 -12.34 -8.86 13.66
C SER A 169 -12.29 -8.72 15.18
N VAL A 170 -13.25 -9.32 15.90
CA VAL A 170 -13.20 -9.41 17.38
C VAL A 170 -11.92 -10.08 17.89
N CYS A 171 -11.33 -11.00 17.11
CA CYS A 171 -10.07 -11.65 17.43
C CYS A 171 -8.88 -10.69 17.50
N ASP A 172 -8.99 -9.43 17.04
CA ASP A 172 -7.93 -8.43 17.21
C ASP A 172 -7.86 -7.86 18.64
N SER A 173 -8.87 -8.11 19.47
CA SER A 173 -8.98 -7.56 20.84
C SER A 173 -9.06 -8.62 21.93
N VAL A 174 -9.06 -9.91 21.58
CA VAL A 174 -9.17 -11.01 22.55
C VAL A 174 -8.19 -12.12 22.22
N SER A 175 -7.99 -13.02 23.18
CA SER A 175 -7.16 -14.20 22.99
C SER A 175 -7.82 -15.19 22.05
N LEU A 176 -7.01 -15.80 21.17
CA LEU A 176 -7.37 -17.05 20.51
C LEU A 176 -7.79 -18.12 21.53
N GLY A 177 -8.86 -18.85 21.22
CA GLY A 177 -9.44 -19.90 22.08
C GLY A 177 -10.41 -19.37 23.14
N SER A 178 -10.62 -18.06 23.22
CA SER A 178 -11.68 -17.47 24.06
C SER A 178 -13.07 -17.71 23.45
N GLU A 179 -14.13 -17.55 24.24
CA GLU A 179 -15.51 -17.67 23.74
C GLU A 179 -15.81 -16.70 22.58
N GLN A 180 -15.19 -15.51 22.60
CA GLN A 180 -15.38 -14.48 21.57
C GLN A 180 -14.54 -14.74 20.31
N CYS A 181 -13.41 -15.43 20.45
CA CYS A 181 -12.56 -15.85 19.35
C CYS A 181 -12.23 -17.34 19.48
N ASN A 182 -13.23 -18.17 19.17
CA ASN A 182 -13.14 -19.63 19.27
C ASN A 182 -12.34 -20.23 18.10
N TYR A 183 -11.07 -19.85 18.03
CA TYR A 183 -10.09 -20.33 17.06
C TYR A 183 -8.81 -20.72 17.79
N SER A 184 -8.20 -21.82 17.39
CA SER A 184 -6.93 -22.29 17.94
C SER A 184 -6.05 -22.81 16.81
N PHE A 185 -4.78 -22.40 16.78
CA PHE A 185 -3.80 -23.04 15.91
C PHE A 185 -3.58 -24.50 16.31
N ALA A 186 -3.21 -25.33 15.34
CA ALA A 186 -2.80 -26.70 15.60
C ALA A 186 -1.64 -26.71 16.60
N ARG A 187 -1.77 -27.55 17.62
CA ARG A 187 -0.76 -27.79 18.65
C ARG A 187 -0.22 -29.20 18.48
N ASP A 188 1.02 -29.43 18.91
CA ASP A 188 1.51 -30.79 19.01
C ASP A 188 0.72 -31.59 20.07
N LYS A 189 1.03 -32.89 20.14
CA LYS A 189 0.44 -33.85 21.07
C LYS A 189 0.57 -33.46 22.55
N ASP A 190 1.50 -32.56 22.89
CA ASP A 190 1.78 -32.10 24.25
C ASP A 190 1.10 -30.74 24.54
N GLY A 191 0.28 -30.24 23.60
CA GLY A 191 -0.43 -28.96 23.73
C GLY A 191 0.47 -27.74 23.52
N LYS A 192 1.74 -27.94 23.13
CA LYS A 192 2.64 -26.87 22.77
C LYS A 192 2.32 -26.43 21.34
N LEU A 193 2.41 -25.13 21.06
CA LEU A 193 2.53 -24.70 19.67
C LEU A 193 3.78 -25.38 19.12
N ILE A 194 3.71 -25.98 17.93
CA ILE A 194 4.90 -26.52 17.29
C ILE A 194 5.87 -25.34 17.15
N ASP A 195 6.97 -25.37 17.90
CA ASP A 195 7.89 -24.25 18.07
C ASP A 195 8.32 -23.73 16.69
N GLY A 196 8.00 -22.47 16.37
CA GLY A 196 8.46 -21.78 15.16
C GLY A 196 7.74 -22.11 13.85
N GLU A 197 6.80 -23.07 13.82
CA GLU A 197 6.21 -23.61 12.58
C GLU A 197 4.68 -23.55 12.57
N ILE A 198 4.08 -22.41 12.95
CA ILE A 198 2.65 -22.23 12.71
C ILE A 198 2.40 -22.11 11.20
N ILE A 199 2.04 -23.23 10.59
CA ILE A 199 1.55 -23.30 9.21
C ILE A 199 0.07 -22.92 9.22
N HIS A 200 -0.21 -21.65 8.95
CA HIS A 200 -1.55 -21.11 8.90
C HIS A 200 -1.86 -20.51 7.54
N GLN A 201 -2.87 -21.06 6.85
CA GLN A 201 -3.28 -20.60 5.53
C GLN A 201 -3.62 -19.09 5.53
N GLY A 202 -4.49 -18.67 6.46
CA GLY A 202 -5.05 -17.33 6.46
C GLY A 202 -5.66 -16.95 5.11
N LEU A 203 -5.35 -15.74 4.62
CA LEU A 203 -5.77 -15.29 3.28
C LEU A 203 -4.91 -15.83 2.14
N CYS A 204 -3.82 -16.57 2.39
CA CYS A 204 -3.09 -17.21 1.31
C CYS A 204 -3.97 -18.27 0.60
N PRO A 205 -3.74 -18.50 -0.70
CA PRO A 205 -4.54 -19.46 -1.47
C PRO A 205 -4.31 -20.90 -1.00
N ASP A 206 -5.22 -21.81 -1.36
CA ASP A 206 -5.10 -23.23 -0.99
C ASP A 206 -3.75 -23.81 -1.43
N GLY A 207 -3.11 -24.57 -0.53
CA GLY A 207 -1.76 -25.09 -0.73
C GLY A 207 -0.64 -24.10 -0.40
N TRP A 208 -0.99 -22.90 0.08
CA TRP A 208 -0.07 -21.88 0.58
C TRP A 208 -0.46 -21.44 1.99
N HIS A 209 0.48 -20.86 2.71
CA HIS A 209 0.28 -20.31 4.05
C HIS A 209 1.02 -18.98 4.23
N ILE A 210 0.65 -18.24 5.26
CA ILE A 210 1.32 -17.00 5.63
C ILE A 210 2.71 -17.34 6.16
N ALA A 211 3.72 -16.65 5.63
CA ALA A 211 5.11 -16.82 6.02
C ALA A 211 5.25 -16.73 7.56
N ASN A 212 5.70 -17.83 8.16
CA ASN A 212 5.90 -17.95 9.59
C ASN A 212 7.29 -17.45 9.99
N GLU A 213 7.54 -17.42 11.30
CA GLU A 213 8.79 -16.89 11.83
C GLU A 213 10.03 -17.70 11.41
N GLY A 214 9.93 -19.03 11.38
CA GLY A 214 11.00 -19.92 10.96
C GLY A 214 11.40 -19.70 9.49
N GLU A 215 10.42 -19.45 8.63
CA GLU A 215 10.67 -19.15 7.21
C GLU A 215 11.35 -17.79 7.03
N TRP A 216 10.93 -16.77 7.77
CA TRP A 216 11.67 -15.50 7.80
C TRP A 216 13.08 -15.65 8.39
N ALA A 217 13.26 -16.49 9.41
CA ALA A 217 14.58 -16.80 9.97
C ALA A 217 15.49 -17.45 8.92
N ASN A 218 14.96 -18.38 8.11
CA ASN A 218 15.68 -18.98 7.00
C ASN A 218 16.16 -17.92 5.99
N LEU A 219 15.30 -16.96 5.65
CA LEU A 219 15.68 -15.84 4.78
C LEU A 219 16.77 -14.95 5.39
N GLN A 220 16.72 -14.72 6.71
CA GLN A 220 17.77 -13.98 7.42
C GLN A 220 19.12 -14.66 7.31
N GLU A 221 19.15 -15.96 7.62
CA GLU A 221 20.38 -16.74 7.61
C GLU A 221 20.96 -16.82 6.20
N LYS A 222 20.11 -17.06 5.20
CA LYS A 222 20.49 -17.15 3.79
C LYS A 222 21.08 -15.85 3.23
N SER A 223 20.64 -14.71 3.76
CA SER A 223 21.14 -13.39 3.38
C SER A 223 22.33 -12.92 4.24
N GLY A 224 22.82 -13.73 5.18
CA GLY A 224 23.86 -13.30 6.12
C GLY A 224 23.42 -12.10 6.96
N ASN A 225 22.16 -12.08 7.41
CA ASN A 225 21.48 -10.98 8.10
C ASN A 225 21.22 -9.71 7.25
N SER A 226 21.53 -9.70 5.96
CA SER A 226 21.32 -8.54 5.07
C SER A 226 20.09 -8.72 4.16
N VAL A 227 18.90 -8.94 4.76
CA VAL A 227 17.68 -9.32 4.00
C VAL A 227 17.32 -8.26 2.96
N ALA A 228 17.19 -6.98 3.34
CA ALA A 228 16.87 -5.93 2.37
C ALA A 228 17.88 -5.87 1.22
N HIS A 229 19.18 -5.92 1.52
CA HIS A 229 20.21 -5.86 0.49
C HIS A 229 20.07 -6.98 -0.56
N TYR A 230 19.92 -8.22 -0.13
CA TYR A 230 19.93 -9.38 -1.04
C TYR A 230 18.55 -9.80 -1.56
N MET A 231 17.46 -9.43 -0.88
CA MET A 231 16.09 -9.88 -1.18
C MET A 231 15.13 -8.71 -1.46
N GLY A 232 15.50 -7.50 -1.07
CA GLY A 232 14.78 -6.27 -1.38
C GLY A 232 14.83 -5.91 -2.85
N SER A 233 13.72 -5.40 -3.37
CA SER A 233 13.62 -4.91 -4.74
C SER A 233 14.52 -3.70 -4.99
N LYS A 234 14.96 -3.51 -6.23
CA LYS A 234 15.66 -2.28 -6.64
C LYS A 234 14.73 -1.07 -6.70
N VAL A 235 13.41 -1.31 -6.75
CA VAL A 235 12.40 -0.26 -6.62
C VAL A 235 12.61 0.48 -5.32
N ALA A 236 12.50 1.81 -5.37
CA ALA A 236 12.79 2.70 -4.24
C ALA A 236 14.24 2.63 -3.70
N GLY A 237 15.16 1.96 -4.39
CA GLY A 237 16.54 1.75 -3.92
C GLY A 237 16.64 0.86 -2.69
N PHE A 238 15.69 -0.05 -2.48
CA PHE A 238 15.59 -0.83 -1.25
C PHE A 238 16.62 -1.99 -1.16
N GLY A 239 16.95 -2.61 -2.29
CA GLY A 239 17.89 -3.72 -2.36
C GLY A 239 18.32 -4.09 -3.77
N ASN A 240 19.06 -5.19 -3.91
CA ASN A 240 19.57 -5.71 -5.17
C ASN A 240 18.74 -6.88 -5.75
N ASN A 241 17.94 -7.52 -4.90
CA ASN A 241 17.07 -8.64 -5.24
C ASN A 241 17.82 -9.84 -5.85
N ASP A 242 19.01 -10.17 -5.35
CA ASP A 242 19.84 -11.27 -5.84
C ASP A 242 19.18 -12.64 -5.67
N TYR A 243 18.38 -12.82 -4.61
CA TYR A 243 17.62 -14.05 -4.36
C TYR A 243 16.20 -14.04 -4.96
N GLY A 244 15.75 -12.91 -5.52
CA GLY A 244 14.50 -12.83 -6.26
C GLY A 244 13.22 -12.59 -5.45
N LEU A 245 13.26 -12.55 -4.12
CA LEU A 245 12.10 -12.33 -3.25
C LEU A 245 11.34 -11.00 -3.51
N SER A 246 11.99 -10.02 -4.15
CA SER A 246 11.39 -8.74 -4.57
C SER A 246 10.63 -8.03 -3.44
N ILE A 247 11.23 -7.96 -2.26
CA ILE A 247 10.60 -7.31 -1.10
C ILE A 247 10.49 -5.82 -1.37
N LEU A 248 9.26 -5.28 -1.35
CA LEU A 248 8.98 -3.86 -1.49
C LEU A 248 8.77 -3.21 -0.11
N PRO A 249 9.37 -2.05 0.17
CA PRO A 249 9.20 -1.31 1.43
C PRO A 249 7.84 -0.60 1.46
N THR A 250 6.76 -1.38 1.54
CA THR A 250 5.37 -0.92 1.42
C THR A 250 4.90 -0.14 2.65
N GLY A 251 5.64 -0.21 3.77
CA GLY A 251 5.23 0.44 5.00
C GLY A 251 3.98 -0.19 5.61
N SER A 252 3.14 0.62 6.23
CA SER A 252 1.97 0.18 7.00
C SER A 252 0.84 1.21 6.95
N TRP A 253 -0.36 0.74 7.32
CA TRP A 253 -1.44 1.61 7.78
C TRP A 253 -1.53 1.57 9.31
N GLU A 254 -1.73 2.72 9.93
CA GLU A 254 -1.69 2.90 11.38
C GLU A 254 -2.84 3.76 11.92
N ARG A 255 -3.39 3.34 13.06
CA ARG A 255 -4.25 4.18 13.91
C ARG A 255 -3.50 4.60 15.17
N TYR A 256 -3.41 5.91 15.39
CA TYR A 256 -2.81 6.48 16.59
C TYR A 256 -3.81 6.66 17.74
N PRO A 257 -3.32 6.78 18.99
CA PRO A 257 -4.18 7.06 20.15
C PRO A 257 -5.00 8.34 20.04
N ASN A 258 -4.52 9.35 19.31
CA ASN A 258 -5.25 10.60 19.05
C ASN A 258 -6.34 10.48 17.97
N GLY A 259 -6.56 9.27 17.42
CA GLY A 259 -7.53 9.00 16.38
C GLY A 259 -7.04 9.24 14.95
N SER A 260 -5.82 9.77 14.75
CA SER A 260 -5.24 9.95 13.42
C SER A 260 -5.04 8.60 12.72
N LEU A 261 -5.45 8.53 11.46
CA LEU A 261 -5.26 7.38 10.58
C LEU A 261 -4.21 7.77 9.54
N VAL A 262 -3.13 7.00 9.40
CA VAL A 262 -2.05 7.33 8.47
C VAL A 262 -1.55 6.09 7.74
N PHE A 263 -1.12 6.29 6.51
CA PHE A 263 -0.17 5.41 5.85
C PHE A 263 1.24 5.96 6.05
N ARG A 264 2.22 5.10 6.29
CA ARG A 264 3.58 5.56 6.58
C ARG A 264 4.63 4.55 6.18
N ASP A 265 5.87 5.02 6.24
CA ASP A 265 7.10 4.23 6.11
C ASP A 265 7.28 3.52 4.77
N ILE A 266 6.51 3.91 3.76
CA ILE A 266 6.84 3.59 2.38
C ILE A 266 8.26 4.06 2.06
N LYS A 267 9.00 3.27 1.29
CA LYS A 267 10.44 3.44 1.00
C LYS A 267 11.39 3.19 2.17
N LYS A 268 10.89 3.04 3.40
CA LYS A 268 11.74 2.88 4.59
C LYS A 268 11.85 1.44 5.05
N GLN A 269 10.71 0.74 5.15
CA GLN A 269 10.66 -0.63 5.65
C GLN A 269 9.52 -1.43 5.02
N ALA A 270 9.72 -2.74 4.94
CA ALA A 270 8.68 -3.70 4.65
C ALA A 270 8.26 -4.37 5.97
N ILE A 271 6.95 -4.42 6.24
CA ILE A 271 6.43 -4.98 7.48
C ILE A 271 5.36 -6.03 7.16
N PHE A 272 5.52 -7.21 7.76
CA PHE A 272 4.70 -8.38 7.50
C PHE A 272 4.09 -8.91 8.78
N TRP A 273 2.80 -9.28 8.75
CA TRP A 273 2.26 -10.11 9.81
C TRP A 273 2.84 -11.52 9.74
N THR A 274 2.97 -12.14 10.91
CA THR A 274 3.12 -13.59 11.05
C THR A 274 1.89 -14.15 11.78
N PRO A 275 1.63 -15.47 11.71
CA PRO A 275 0.42 -16.04 12.32
C PRO A 275 0.36 -15.96 13.84
N GLN A 276 1.49 -15.83 14.52
CA GLN A 276 1.56 -15.98 15.97
C GLN A 276 0.93 -14.78 16.72
N GLN A 277 -0.07 -15.05 17.57
CA GLN A 277 -0.50 -14.09 18.60
C GLN A 277 0.54 -14.08 19.73
N SER A 278 0.77 -12.92 20.35
CA SER A 278 1.57 -12.82 21.58
C SER A 278 1.00 -13.73 22.67
N ALA A 279 1.91 -14.37 23.41
CA ALA A 279 1.58 -15.19 24.56
C ALA A 279 1.22 -14.35 25.80
N ASP A 280 1.74 -13.13 25.87
CA ASP A 280 1.61 -12.25 27.04
C ASP A 280 0.53 -11.17 26.86
N ASP A 281 0.18 -10.82 25.61
CA ASP A 281 -0.80 -9.79 25.31
C ASP A 281 -1.78 -10.22 24.21
N ALA A 282 -3.05 -10.40 24.60
CA ALA A 282 -4.13 -10.80 23.73
C ALA A 282 -4.41 -9.83 22.57
N GLU A 283 -4.04 -8.56 22.68
CA GLU A 283 -4.25 -7.53 21.65
C GLU A 283 -3.10 -7.47 20.65
N ARG A 284 -2.03 -8.27 20.85
CA ARG A 284 -0.80 -8.19 20.07
C ARG A 284 -0.52 -9.45 19.27
N ALA A 285 0.15 -9.27 18.14
CA ALA A 285 0.62 -10.36 17.30
C ALA A 285 2.03 -10.08 16.78
N HIS A 286 2.75 -11.15 16.44
CA HIS A 286 4.10 -11.09 15.94
C HIS A 286 4.11 -10.58 14.50
N ARG A 287 5.14 -9.79 14.20
CA ARG A 287 5.45 -9.28 12.87
C ARG A 287 6.94 -9.39 12.58
N VAL A 288 7.25 -9.30 11.29
CA VAL A 288 8.61 -9.10 10.79
C VAL A 288 8.69 -7.69 10.22
N ALA A 289 9.75 -6.95 10.55
CA ALA A 289 10.11 -5.72 9.86
C ALA A 289 11.50 -5.83 9.26
N ILE A 290 11.61 -5.37 8.03
CA ILE A 290 12.85 -5.32 7.27
C ILE A 290 13.07 -3.87 6.89
N ASP A 291 14.17 -3.29 7.35
CA ASP A 291 14.68 -2.00 6.87
C ASP A 291 15.99 -2.22 6.09
N SER A 292 16.60 -1.14 5.62
CA SER A 292 17.79 -1.23 4.76
C SER A 292 19.03 -1.85 5.45
N GLN A 293 19.07 -1.88 6.77
CA GLN A 293 20.23 -2.33 7.55
C GLN A 293 19.98 -3.65 8.28
N ASP A 294 18.75 -3.89 8.74
CA ASP A 294 18.44 -5.03 9.60
C ASP A 294 17.05 -5.62 9.32
N MET A 295 16.85 -6.84 9.82
CA MET A 295 15.55 -7.47 9.96
C MET A 295 15.27 -7.80 11.43
N SER A 296 14.21 -7.18 11.93
CA SER A 296 13.65 -7.46 13.25
C SER A 296 12.56 -8.53 13.15
N ARG A 297 12.78 -9.67 13.78
CA ARG A 297 11.78 -10.75 13.95
C ARG A 297 11.19 -10.68 15.35
N ILE A 298 9.98 -11.23 15.53
CA ILE A 298 9.30 -11.36 16.85
C ILE A 298 8.95 -10.02 17.51
N TYR A 299 8.98 -8.91 16.76
CA TYR A 299 8.37 -7.69 17.29
C TYR A 299 6.87 -7.88 17.29
N GLU A 300 6.24 -7.44 18.36
CA GLU A 300 4.80 -7.49 18.47
C GLU A 300 4.19 -6.17 18.00
N GLU A 301 2.97 -6.25 17.46
CA GLU A 301 2.16 -5.07 17.22
C GLU A 301 0.72 -5.23 17.66
N VAL A 302 0.10 -4.10 18.00
CA VAL A 302 -1.32 -4.05 18.37
C VAL A 302 -2.16 -4.32 17.12
N LYS A 303 -2.84 -5.47 17.12
CA LYS A 303 -3.59 -6.00 15.98
C LYS A 303 -4.61 -5.01 15.43
N ALA A 304 -5.42 -4.42 16.31
CA ALA A 304 -6.49 -3.48 15.94
C ALA A 304 -6.00 -2.10 15.45
N LYS A 305 -4.70 -1.79 15.55
CA LYS A 305 -4.14 -0.47 15.20
C LYS A 305 -3.21 -0.51 13.98
N ARG A 306 -3.12 -1.66 13.31
CA ARG A 306 -2.18 -1.91 12.22
C ARG A 306 -2.83 -2.68 11.09
N ALA A 307 -2.49 -2.33 9.86
CA ALA A 307 -2.64 -3.21 8.71
C ALA A 307 -1.29 -3.34 7.99
N LEU A 308 -0.84 -4.58 7.79
CA LEU A 308 0.50 -4.92 7.30
C LEU A 308 0.40 -5.84 6.09
N SER A 309 1.50 -5.97 5.36
CA SER A 309 1.57 -6.86 4.19
C SER A 309 1.59 -8.33 4.61
N ILE A 310 1.25 -9.21 3.67
CA ILE A 310 1.36 -10.67 3.81
C ILE A 310 2.27 -11.22 2.72
N ARG A 311 3.12 -12.17 3.10
CA ARG A 311 3.93 -12.96 2.19
C ARG A 311 3.48 -14.42 2.30
N CYS A 312 3.17 -15.06 1.18
CA CYS A 312 2.74 -16.45 1.17
C CYS A 312 3.90 -17.39 0.84
N VAL A 313 3.90 -18.56 1.46
CA VAL A 313 4.86 -19.67 1.26
C VAL A 313 4.08 -20.93 0.94
N LYS A 314 4.60 -21.75 0.02
CA LYS A 314 3.94 -22.98 -0.39
C LYS A 314 4.06 -24.01 0.74
N ASN A 315 2.99 -24.75 0.99
CA ASN A 315 2.97 -25.82 1.99
C ASN A 315 4.02 -26.89 1.64
N TYR A 316 4.58 -27.52 2.68
CA TYR A 316 5.62 -28.54 2.62
C TYR A 316 5.25 -29.77 3.46
#